data_AF-A0A5R1NNT7-F1
#
_entry.id   AF-A0A5R1NNT7-F1
#
_cell.length_a   1.000
_cell.length_b   1.000
_cell.length_c   1.000
_cell.angle_alpha   90.00
_cell.angle_beta   90.00
_cell.angle_gamma   90.00
#
_symmetry.space_group_name_H-M   'P 1'
#
loop_
_entity.id
_entity.type
_entity.pdbx_description
1 polymer ?
#
loop_
_entity_poly.entity_id
_entity_poly.type
_entity_poly.pdbx_seq_one_letter_code
_entity_poly.pdbx_strand_id
1 'polypeptide(L)'
;MTDVNIDPHDWGCFEFTLPSLAGRGGLSLPIQWNPDRFPKTGSCATTHRLELIVLTRSLNALNARRKNPDANEKGFTLIELLVVVIIIGILAAIAIPVYLGIQNNAKESGVQSDVANAKIGVVAIQTDTGALPAAGTIDPSANSKYGFTKSANTGALTLTVGAGAAFCVSAPSTTSPVVTFAASDLVGAKKGTCSAGAFVAP
;
A
#
# COMPACT_ATOMS: atom_id res chain seq x y z
N MET A 1 28.23 -5.89 -5.32
CA MET A 1 28.15 -7.36 -5.34
C MET A 1 28.14 -7.82 -3.90
N THR A 2 26.95 -8.03 -3.35
CA THR A 2 26.72 -8.74 -2.09
C THR A 2 25.41 -9.48 -2.30
N ASP A 3 25.51 -10.79 -2.46
CA ASP A 3 24.42 -11.70 -2.76
C ASP A 3 23.37 -11.70 -1.64
N VAL A 4 22.09 -11.67 -2.02
CA VAL A 4 20.97 -11.91 -1.10
C VAL A 4 20.50 -13.34 -1.37
N ASN A 5 20.87 -14.26 -0.48
CA ASN A 5 20.36 -15.63 -0.48
C ASN A 5 18.99 -15.64 0.22
N ILE A 6 17.95 -16.17 -0.44
CA ILE A 6 16.58 -16.25 0.08
C ILE A 6 16.23 -17.73 0.22
N ASP A 7 16.30 -18.27 1.44
CA ASP A 7 15.83 -19.63 1.74
C ASP A 7 14.31 -19.63 1.96
N PRO A 8 13.53 -20.63 1.45
CA PRO A 8 12.06 -20.53 1.40
C PRO A 8 11.32 -20.97 2.68
N HIS A 9 12.00 -21.26 3.79
CA HIS A 9 11.41 -21.94 4.94
C HIS A 9 11.28 -21.13 6.24
N ASP A 10 11.58 -19.83 6.24
CA ASP A 10 11.54 -19.00 7.45
C ASP A 10 10.76 -17.70 7.23
N TRP A 11 9.43 -17.78 7.34
CA TRP A 11 8.56 -16.61 7.30
C TRP A 11 8.52 -15.95 8.68
N GLY A 12 9.50 -15.09 8.95
CA GLY A 12 9.37 -14.10 10.01
C GLY A 12 10.66 -13.73 10.72
N CYS A 13 11.34 -12.70 10.21
CA CYS A 13 11.96 -11.61 10.97
C CYS A 13 12.70 -10.69 9.97
N PHE A 14 12.14 -9.51 9.71
CA PHE A 14 12.84 -8.46 8.97
C PHE A 14 13.67 -7.67 9.99
N GLU A 15 14.99 -7.84 9.99
CA GLU A 15 15.90 -7.08 10.84
C GLU A 15 16.52 -5.94 10.01
N PHE A 16 16.13 -4.69 10.30
CA PHE A 16 16.73 -3.51 9.71
C PHE A 16 17.84 -3.00 10.63
N THR A 17 19.08 -3.43 10.38
CA THR A 17 20.27 -2.90 11.06
C THR A 17 20.79 -1.68 10.28
N LEU A 18 20.64 -0.49 10.87
CA LEU A 18 21.32 0.73 10.41
C LEU A 18 22.79 0.71 10.89
N PRO A 19 23.78 0.98 10.02
CA PRO A 19 25.15 1.11 10.48
C PRO A 19 25.39 2.52 11.06
N SER A 20 25.75 2.55 12.33
CA SER A 20 26.68 3.51 12.93
C SER A 20 26.28 5.00 12.99
N LEU A 21 25.67 5.39 14.11
CA LEU A 21 26.02 6.65 14.77
C LEU A 21 26.44 6.37 16.21
N ALA A 22 27.74 6.26 16.40
CA ALA A 22 28.36 6.25 17.72
C ALA A 22 28.19 7.63 18.38
N GLY A 23 27.68 7.61 19.62
CA GLY A 23 27.93 8.68 20.57
C GLY A 23 26.92 9.82 20.59
N ARG A 24 25.79 9.62 21.26
CA ARG A 24 25.24 10.53 22.29
C ARG A 24 24.00 9.89 22.90
N GLY A 25 23.94 9.89 24.22
CA GLY A 25 22.94 9.19 25.02
C GLY A 25 21.50 9.48 24.57
N GLY A 26 20.86 8.48 23.97
CA GLY A 26 19.42 8.42 23.82
C GLY A 26 18.83 7.83 25.09
N LEU A 27 17.92 8.57 25.72
CA LEU A 27 17.14 8.12 26.86
C LEU A 27 16.28 6.91 26.43
N SER A 28 16.71 5.70 26.78
CA SER A 28 15.90 4.49 26.61
C SER A 28 14.90 4.41 27.78
N LEU A 29 13.66 4.81 27.55
CA LEU A 29 12.55 4.33 28.37
C LEU A 29 12.35 2.84 28.05
N PRO A 30 12.41 1.92 29.03
CA PRO A 30 12.11 0.53 28.76
C PRO A 30 10.58 0.37 28.66
N ILE A 31 10.05 0.33 27.45
CA ILE A 31 8.81 -0.43 27.23
C ILE A 31 9.24 -1.89 27.21
N GLN A 32 9.16 -2.53 28.39
CA GLN A 32 9.56 -3.91 28.58
C GLN A 32 8.48 -4.82 27.97
N TRP A 33 8.71 -5.26 26.74
CA TRP A 33 7.87 -6.27 26.10
C TRP A 33 8.28 -7.64 26.64
N ASN A 34 7.48 -8.20 27.56
CA ASN A 34 7.74 -9.52 28.14
C ASN A 34 7.15 -10.63 27.23
N PRO A 35 7.97 -11.44 26.53
CA PRO A 35 7.49 -12.46 25.58
C PRO A 35 6.84 -13.68 26.25
N ASP A 36 6.89 -13.79 27.57
CA ASP A 36 6.48 -14.99 28.31
C ASP A 36 4.97 -15.15 28.52
N ARG A 37 4.15 -14.25 27.96
CA ARG A 37 2.69 -14.28 28.14
C ARG A 37 1.91 -15.09 27.10
N PHE A 38 2.60 -15.92 26.31
CA PHE A 38 1.96 -16.93 25.48
C PHE A 38 2.20 -18.32 26.08
N PRO A 39 1.17 -18.97 26.64
CA PRO A 39 1.32 -20.35 27.05
C PRO A 39 1.54 -21.22 25.81
N LYS A 40 2.79 -21.62 25.58
CA LYS A 40 3.10 -22.84 24.85
C LYS A 40 2.73 -23.99 25.76
N THR A 41 1.65 -24.71 25.46
CA THR A 41 1.50 -26.16 25.66
C THR A 41 0.08 -26.58 25.35
N GLY A 42 -0.05 -27.59 24.49
CA GLY A 42 -1.18 -28.48 24.58
C GLY A 42 -1.12 -29.22 25.90
N SER A 43 -2.20 -29.16 26.68
CA SER A 43 -2.67 -30.28 27.47
C SER A 43 -4.15 -30.05 27.78
N CYS A 44 -4.99 -30.87 27.17
CA CYS A 44 -6.39 -31.01 27.51
C CYS A 44 -6.51 -32.06 28.62
N ALA A 45 -7.44 -31.81 29.55
CA ALA A 45 -7.90 -32.67 30.65
C ALA A 45 -7.23 -32.48 32.02
N THR A 46 -7.89 -31.68 32.86
CA THR A 46 -8.23 -32.11 34.22
C THR A 46 -9.58 -31.50 34.57
N THR A 47 -10.65 -32.27 34.41
CA THR A 47 -11.99 -31.90 34.92
C THR A 47 -12.04 -32.26 36.40
N HIS A 48 -11.86 -31.26 37.26
CA HIS A 48 -12.19 -31.37 38.67
C HIS A 48 -13.71 -31.40 38.84
N ARG A 49 -14.18 -32.41 39.60
CA ARG A 49 -15.48 -32.43 40.29
C ARG A 49 -15.77 -31.06 40.91
N LEU A 50 -17.04 -30.64 40.95
CA LEU A 50 -17.70 -30.08 42.14
C LEU A 50 -19.21 -29.90 41.89
N GLU A 51 -19.96 -30.79 42.54
CA GLU A 51 -21.18 -30.58 43.35
C GLU A 51 -22.12 -29.39 43.12
N LEU A 52 -23.40 -29.79 43.19
CA LEU A 52 -24.65 -29.08 43.01
C LEU A 52 -25.12 -28.43 44.34
N ILE A 53 -24.46 -27.39 44.88
CA ILE A 53 -24.99 -26.68 46.08
C ILE A 53 -24.64 -25.18 46.08
N VAL A 54 -25.19 -24.35 45.18
CA VAL A 54 -25.29 -22.88 45.43
C VAL A 54 -26.43 -22.17 44.65
N LEU A 55 -27.46 -22.86 44.15
CA LEU A 55 -28.54 -22.18 43.41
C LEU A 55 -29.57 -21.44 44.29
N THR A 56 -29.48 -21.55 45.62
CA THR A 56 -30.43 -20.92 46.56
C THR A 56 -29.91 -19.66 47.27
N ARG A 57 -28.63 -19.28 47.11
CA ARG A 57 -28.10 -18.00 47.64
C ARG A 57 -28.14 -16.85 46.63
N SER A 58 -28.52 -17.13 45.39
CA SER A 58 -28.54 -16.16 44.29
C SER A 58 -29.79 -15.27 44.28
N LEU A 59 -30.90 -15.62 44.94
CA LEU A 59 -32.15 -14.85 44.77
C LEU A 59 -32.26 -13.57 45.63
N ASN A 60 -31.59 -13.51 46.78
CA ASN A 60 -31.63 -12.31 47.65
C ASN A 60 -30.61 -11.23 47.26
N ALA A 61 -29.50 -11.60 46.62
CA ALA A 61 -28.54 -10.63 46.06
C ALA A 61 -29.01 -10.02 44.71
N LEU A 62 -30.00 -10.64 44.06
CA LEU A 62 -30.59 -10.15 42.81
C LEU A 62 -31.75 -9.15 43.02
N ASN A 63 -32.42 -9.15 44.18
CA ASN A 63 -33.42 -8.12 44.53
C ASN A 63 -32.77 -6.80 45.00
N ALA A 64 -31.55 -6.84 45.56
CA ALA A 64 -30.79 -5.64 45.93
C ALA A 64 -30.19 -4.88 44.72
N ARG A 65 -30.10 -5.54 43.55
CA ARG A 65 -29.66 -4.91 42.29
C ARG A 65 -30.79 -4.29 41.45
N ARG A 66 -32.05 -4.34 41.92
CA ARG A 66 -33.17 -3.55 41.36
C ARG A 66 -33.28 -2.14 41.96
N LYS A 67 -32.21 -1.58 42.52
CA LYS A 67 -32.11 -0.12 42.69
C LYS A 67 -31.50 0.48 41.43
N ASN A 68 -32.37 0.64 40.45
CA ASN A 68 -32.32 1.65 39.40
C ASN A 68 -31.11 1.63 38.45
N PRO A 69 -31.14 0.84 37.35
CA PRO A 69 -30.33 1.15 36.18
C PRO A 69 -30.82 2.40 35.42
N ASP A 70 -31.98 2.99 35.74
CA ASP A 70 -32.55 4.15 35.03
C ASP A 70 -32.02 5.52 35.52
N ALA A 71 -30.86 5.54 36.20
CA ALA A 71 -30.27 6.76 36.75
C ALA A 71 -29.00 7.22 36.04
N ASN A 72 -28.85 7.03 34.73
CA ASN A 72 -27.97 7.88 33.92
C ASN A 72 -28.06 7.66 32.39
N GLU A 73 -29.20 7.24 31.86
CA GLU A 73 -29.39 7.27 30.40
C GLU A 73 -29.71 8.71 29.95
N LYS A 74 -28.69 9.58 30.06
CA LYS A 74 -28.67 10.87 29.37
C LYS A 74 -28.59 10.57 27.87
N GLY A 75 -29.74 10.46 27.23
CA GLY A 75 -29.82 10.36 25.78
C GLY A 75 -29.10 11.54 25.14
N PHE A 76 -28.27 11.26 24.14
CA PHE A 76 -27.70 12.29 23.27
C PHE A 76 -28.83 13.20 22.80
N THR A 77 -28.71 14.48 23.09
CA THR A 77 -29.72 15.43 22.64
C THR A 77 -29.65 15.50 21.11
N LEU A 78 -30.81 15.61 20.44
CA LEU A 78 -30.83 15.72 18.97
C LEU A 78 -30.01 16.92 18.48
N ILE A 79 -29.86 17.97 19.30
CA ILE A 79 -29.02 19.13 19.01
C ILE A 79 -27.52 18.83 19.06
N GLU A 80 -27.05 17.94 19.96
CA GLU A 80 -25.65 17.50 19.99
C GLU A 80 -25.28 16.76 18.71
N LEU A 81 -26.17 15.90 18.20
CA LEU A 81 -25.90 15.20 16.94
C LEU A 81 -26.03 16.14 15.74
N LEU A 82 -26.92 17.14 15.80
CA LEU A 82 -27.10 18.12 14.73
C LEU A 82 -25.87 19.01 14.53
N VAL A 83 -25.25 19.51 15.60
CA VAL A 83 -24.06 20.38 15.46
C VAL A 83 -22.86 19.59 14.92
N VAL A 84 -22.72 18.31 15.29
CA VAL A 84 -21.63 17.46 14.82
C VAL A 84 -21.73 17.21 13.32
N VAL A 85 -22.93 16.90 12.81
CA VAL A 85 -23.11 16.68 11.36
C VAL A 85 -22.87 17.95 10.53
N ILE A 86 -23.14 19.14 11.11
CA ILE A 86 -22.81 20.42 10.47
C ILE A 86 -21.30 20.61 10.39
N ILE A 87 -20.57 20.37 11.48
CA ILE A 87 -19.10 20.55 11.49
C ILE A 87 -18.42 19.57 10.52
N ILE A 88 -18.78 18.28 10.54
CA ILE A 88 -18.22 17.32 9.57
C ILE A 88 -18.62 17.67 8.12
N GLY A 89 -19.79 18.27 7.91
CA GLY A 89 -20.22 18.75 6.59
C GLY A 89 -19.31 19.84 6.04
N ILE A 90 -18.93 20.82 6.87
CA ILE A 90 -18.00 21.89 6.49
C ILE A 90 -16.61 21.31 6.20
N LEU A 91 -16.12 20.39 7.04
CA LEU A 91 -14.82 19.74 6.84
C LEU A 91 -14.80 18.90 5.55
N ALA A 92 -15.86 18.13 5.28
CA ALA A 92 -15.96 17.30 4.08
C ALA A 92 -16.00 18.14 2.79
N ALA A 93 -16.69 19.28 2.80
CA ALA A 93 -16.78 20.17 1.64
C ALA A 93 -15.40 20.66 1.15
N ILE A 94 -14.47 20.94 2.07
CA ILE A 94 -13.10 21.37 1.73
C ILE A 94 -12.20 20.16 1.43
N ALA A 95 -12.37 19.06 2.17
CA ALA A 95 -11.50 17.89 2.05
C ALA A 95 -11.67 17.11 0.73
N ILE A 96 -12.91 16.97 0.24
CA ILE A 96 -13.21 16.18 -0.97
C ILE A 96 -12.42 16.64 -2.21
N PRO A 97 -12.43 17.93 -2.62
CA PRO A 97 -11.71 18.35 -3.83
C PRO A 97 -10.20 18.15 -3.72
N VAL A 98 -9.62 18.41 -2.53
CA VAL A 98 -8.17 18.21 -2.29
C VAL A 98 -7.81 16.73 -2.36
N TYR A 99 -8.61 15.86 -1.75
CA TYR A 99 -8.38 14.43 -1.74
C TYR A 99 -8.44 13.80 -3.14
N LEU A 100 -9.35 14.25 -3.99
CA LEU A 100 -9.43 13.81 -5.40
C LEU A 100 -8.16 14.18 -6.18
N GLY A 101 -7.60 15.37 -5.96
CA GLY A 101 -6.32 15.78 -6.57
C GLY A 101 -5.15 14.91 -6.14
N ILE A 102 -5.03 14.60 -4.84
CA ILE A 102 -3.97 13.74 -4.30
C ILE A 102 -4.05 12.33 -4.89
N GLN A 103 -5.26 11.76 -4.98
CA GLN A 103 -5.45 10.45 -5.61
C GLN A 103 -5.04 10.45 -7.08
N ASN A 104 -5.39 11.48 -7.84
CA ASN A 104 -5.01 11.58 -9.25
C ASN A 104 -3.48 11.70 -9.39
N ASN A 105 -2.82 12.52 -8.58
CA ASN A 105 -1.36 12.65 -8.59
C ASN A 105 -0.66 11.33 -8.21
N ALA A 106 -1.18 10.58 -7.25
CA ALA A 106 -0.64 9.27 -6.88
C ALA A 106 -0.76 8.26 -8.03
N LYS A 107 -1.90 8.25 -8.73
CA LYS A 107 -2.11 7.40 -9.91
C LYS A 107 -1.19 7.81 -11.05
N GLU A 108 -1.05 9.10 -11.33
CA GLU A 108 -0.11 9.63 -12.33
C GLU A 108 1.34 9.25 -12.01
N SER A 109 1.77 9.37 -10.76
CA SER A 109 3.10 8.95 -10.32
C SER A 109 3.33 7.44 -10.48
N GLY A 110 2.27 6.64 -10.30
CA GLY A 110 2.29 5.20 -10.60
C GLY A 110 2.52 4.94 -12.08
N VAL A 111 1.75 5.58 -12.97
CA VAL A 111 1.90 5.46 -14.43
C VAL A 111 3.30 5.90 -14.87
N GLN A 112 3.82 7.00 -14.32
CA GLN A 112 5.18 7.47 -14.61
C GLN A 112 6.24 6.43 -14.22
N SER A 113 6.06 5.76 -13.09
CA SER A 113 6.96 4.70 -12.62
C SER A 113 6.87 3.45 -13.51
N ASP A 114 5.67 3.09 -13.96
CA ASP A 114 5.46 1.97 -14.89
C ASP A 114 6.18 2.22 -16.23
N VAL A 115 6.10 3.44 -16.77
CA VAL A 115 6.82 3.81 -18.01
C VAL A 115 8.33 3.82 -17.79
N ALA A 116 8.81 4.28 -16.62
CA ALA A 116 10.23 4.23 -16.28
C ALA A 116 10.74 2.79 -16.18
N ASN A 117 9.98 1.91 -15.54
CA ASN A 117 10.26 0.49 -15.50
C ASN A 117 10.29 -0.07 -16.91
N ALA A 118 9.25 0.17 -17.72
CA ALA A 118 9.18 -0.28 -19.10
C ALA A 118 10.37 0.18 -19.98
N LYS A 119 10.91 1.38 -19.75
CA LYS A 119 12.17 1.79 -20.38
C LYS A 119 13.32 0.86 -20.00
N ILE A 120 13.50 0.57 -18.71
CA ILE A 120 14.63 -0.22 -18.21
C ILE A 120 14.67 -1.61 -18.84
N GLY A 121 13.55 -2.31 -18.93
CA GLY A 121 13.58 -3.65 -19.53
C GLY A 121 13.56 -3.64 -21.06
N VAL A 122 13.21 -2.54 -21.74
CA VAL A 122 13.48 -2.40 -23.19
C VAL A 122 14.99 -2.32 -23.40
N VAL A 123 15.70 -1.59 -22.53
CA VAL A 123 17.17 -1.61 -22.49
C VAL A 123 17.68 -3.02 -22.16
N ALA A 124 17.07 -3.73 -21.21
CA ALA A 124 17.47 -5.09 -20.87
C ALA A 124 17.28 -6.08 -22.04
N ILE A 125 16.17 -5.97 -22.79
CA ILE A 125 15.94 -6.75 -24.01
C ILE A 125 17.02 -6.44 -25.05
N GLN A 126 17.36 -5.15 -25.20
CA GLN A 126 18.41 -4.72 -26.12
C GLN A 126 19.78 -5.28 -25.73
N THR A 127 20.11 -5.36 -24.44
CA THR A 127 21.37 -5.95 -23.97
C THR A 127 21.40 -7.47 -24.10
N ASP A 128 20.26 -8.14 -23.92
CA ASP A 128 20.17 -9.61 -24.01
C ASP A 128 20.22 -10.10 -25.46
N THR A 129 19.47 -9.44 -26.36
CA THR A 129 19.27 -9.89 -27.74
C THR A 129 20.16 -9.16 -28.74
N GLY A 130 20.81 -8.07 -28.33
CA GLY A 130 21.61 -7.21 -29.19
C GLY A 130 20.77 -6.33 -30.13
N ALA A 131 19.44 -6.38 -30.05
CA ALA A 131 18.53 -5.64 -30.92
C ALA A 131 17.35 -5.06 -30.13
N LEU A 132 16.76 -3.97 -30.62
CA LEU A 132 15.54 -3.42 -30.04
C LEU A 132 14.34 -4.35 -30.34
N PRO A 133 13.40 -4.50 -29.40
CA PRO A 133 12.15 -5.19 -29.68
C PRO A 133 11.36 -4.47 -30.77
N ALA A 134 10.56 -5.22 -31.53
CA ALA A 134 9.70 -4.65 -32.56
C ALA A 134 8.76 -3.59 -31.96
N ALA A 135 8.54 -2.50 -32.70
CA ALA A 135 7.57 -1.48 -32.30
C ALA A 135 6.16 -2.08 -32.20
N GLY A 136 5.39 -1.58 -31.24
CA GLY A 136 4.04 -2.06 -30.98
C GLY A 136 3.67 -2.00 -29.51
N THR A 137 2.56 -2.64 -29.19
CA THR A 137 2.07 -2.72 -27.83
C THR A 137 2.91 -3.71 -27.02
N ILE A 138 3.44 -3.28 -25.87
CA ILE A 138 4.13 -4.17 -24.94
C ILE A 138 3.07 -4.81 -24.05
N ASP A 139 2.90 -6.12 -24.16
CA ASP A 139 2.04 -6.88 -23.23
C ASP A 139 2.83 -7.19 -21.94
N PRO A 140 2.40 -6.69 -20.77
CA PRO A 140 3.07 -6.95 -19.50
C PRO A 140 3.10 -8.44 -19.11
N SER A 141 2.18 -9.26 -19.61
CA SER A 141 2.16 -10.70 -19.32
C SER A 141 3.20 -11.48 -20.12
N ALA A 142 3.53 -11.02 -21.33
CA ALA A 142 4.53 -11.66 -22.19
C ALA A 142 5.98 -11.29 -21.81
N ASN A 143 6.20 -10.13 -21.19
CA ASN A 143 7.53 -9.60 -20.86
C ASN A 143 7.90 -9.68 -19.37
N SER A 144 7.25 -10.55 -18.61
CA SER A 144 7.51 -10.77 -17.18
C SER A 144 8.97 -11.13 -16.86
N LYS A 145 9.73 -11.68 -17.83
CA LYS A 145 11.18 -11.91 -17.74
C LYS A 145 11.96 -10.64 -17.40
N TYR A 146 11.54 -9.48 -17.90
CA TYR A 146 12.24 -8.20 -17.74
C TYR A 146 11.67 -7.31 -16.63
N GLY A 147 10.83 -7.89 -15.75
CA GLY A 147 10.33 -7.21 -14.55
C GLY A 147 9.22 -6.20 -14.81
N PHE A 148 8.49 -6.32 -15.92
CA PHE A 148 7.40 -5.41 -16.26
C PHE A 148 6.07 -5.87 -15.72
N THR A 149 5.50 -5.07 -14.84
CA THR A 149 4.12 -5.21 -14.41
C THR A 149 3.40 -3.90 -14.66
N LYS A 150 2.23 -3.98 -15.29
CA LYS A 150 1.39 -2.82 -15.57
C LYS A 150 0.47 -2.56 -14.37
N SER A 151 0.43 -1.32 -13.88
CA SER A 151 -0.59 -0.91 -12.91
C SER A 151 -1.98 -0.86 -13.55
N ALA A 152 -3.04 -1.07 -12.77
CA ALA A 152 -4.43 -0.99 -13.23
C ALA A 152 -4.79 0.40 -13.81
N ASN A 153 -4.06 1.44 -13.38
CA ASN A 153 -4.27 2.82 -13.82
C ASN A 153 -3.50 3.18 -15.10
N THR A 154 -2.69 2.24 -15.61
CA THR A 154 -1.86 2.42 -16.80
C THR A 154 -2.56 1.78 -18.01
N GLY A 155 -2.74 2.57 -19.06
CA GLY A 155 -3.25 2.13 -20.35
C GLY A 155 -2.26 1.21 -21.08
N ALA A 156 -2.53 0.90 -22.34
CA ALA A 156 -1.63 0.08 -23.12
C ALA A 156 -0.26 0.76 -23.26
N LEU A 157 0.82 0.06 -22.90
CA LEU A 157 2.17 0.53 -23.13
C LEU A 157 2.50 0.34 -24.61
N THR A 158 3.03 1.38 -25.23
CA THR A 158 3.41 1.38 -26.64
C THR A 158 4.88 1.71 -26.77
N LEU A 159 5.61 0.87 -27.50
CA LEU A 159 6.98 1.09 -27.88
C LEU A 159 7.02 1.61 -29.32
N THR A 160 7.66 2.75 -29.49
CA THR A 160 8.05 3.28 -30.79
C THR A 160 9.55 3.18 -30.92
N VAL A 161 10.04 2.60 -32.01
CA VAL A 161 11.47 2.57 -32.33
C VAL A 161 11.75 3.62 -33.40
N GLY A 162 12.88 4.31 -33.25
CA GLY A 162 13.37 5.31 -34.17
C GLY A 162 14.48 4.77 -35.07
N ALA A 163 15.21 5.67 -35.72
CA ALA A 163 16.41 5.30 -36.44
C ALA A 163 17.52 4.85 -35.47
N GLY A 164 18.21 3.77 -35.82
CA GLY A 164 19.32 3.23 -35.01
C GLY A 164 18.84 2.61 -33.70
N ALA A 165 19.50 2.97 -32.59
CA ALA A 165 19.20 2.46 -31.25
C ALA A 165 18.20 3.33 -30.45
N ALA A 166 17.58 4.33 -31.09
CA ALA A 166 16.63 5.21 -30.44
C ALA A 166 15.28 4.51 -30.23
N PHE A 167 14.72 4.64 -29.03
CA PHE A 167 13.40 4.11 -28.71
C PHE A 167 12.68 5.02 -27.72
N CYS A 168 11.36 4.95 -27.74
CA CYS A 168 10.48 5.67 -26.84
C CYS A 168 9.30 4.78 -26.43
N VAL A 169 9.04 4.71 -25.13
CA VAL A 169 7.91 4.00 -24.54
C VAL A 169 6.90 5.03 -24.04
N SER A 170 5.63 4.87 -24.39
CA SER A 170 4.56 5.72 -23.86
C SER A 170 3.38 4.92 -23.33
N ALA A 171 2.72 5.47 -22.30
CA ALA A 171 1.50 4.92 -21.73
C ALA A 171 0.54 6.04 -21.32
N PRO A 172 -0.74 5.96 -21.72
CA PRO A 172 -1.77 6.87 -21.22
C PRO A 172 -2.27 6.40 -19.84
N SER A 173 -2.67 7.33 -18.97
CA SER A 173 -3.42 6.98 -17.75
C SER A 173 -4.86 6.60 -18.10
N THR A 174 -5.43 5.60 -17.43
CA THR A 174 -6.86 5.24 -17.58
C THR A 174 -7.79 6.13 -16.74
N THR A 175 -7.21 6.99 -15.89
CA THR A 175 -7.95 7.98 -15.11
C THR A 175 -8.32 9.20 -15.94
N SER A 176 -9.44 9.85 -15.58
CA SER A 176 -9.84 11.16 -16.12
C SER A 176 -9.35 12.28 -15.19
N PRO A 177 -8.64 13.30 -15.69
CA PRO A 177 -8.20 13.51 -17.08
C PRO A 177 -7.12 12.52 -17.53
N VAL A 178 -7.16 12.14 -18.81
CA VAL A 178 -6.17 11.23 -19.41
C VAL A 178 -4.86 11.99 -19.63
N VAL A 179 -3.80 11.57 -18.95
CA VAL A 179 -2.46 12.11 -19.10
C VAL A 179 -1.55 11.03 -19.66
N THR A 180 -0.76 11.37 -20.67
CA THR A 180 0.20 10.44 -21.28
C THR A 180 1.60 10.71 -20.76
N PHE A 181 2.28 9.63 -20.38
CA PHE A 181 3.69 9.67 -19.98
C PHE A 181 4.51 8.95 -21.04
N ALA A 182 5.68 9.50 -21.32
CA ALA A 182 6.63 8.94 -22.26
C ALA A 182 8.05 8.98 -21.68
N ALA A 183 8.85 7.99 -22.04
CA ALA A 183 10.28 7.91 -21.74
C ALA A 183 11.03 7.45 -22.99
N SER A 184 12.10 8.13 -23.35
CA SER A 184 12.99 7.69 -24.42
C SER A 184 14.32 7.19 -23.85
N ASP A 185 15.20 6.67 -24.70
CA ASP A 185 16.61 6.42 -24.38
C ASP A 185 17.29 7.58 -23.62
N LEU A 186 17.13 8.82 -24.09
CA LEU A 186 17.75 10.03 -23.55
C LEU A 186 16.94 10.70 -22.42
N VAL A 187 15.62 10.49 -22.37
CA VAL A 187 14.73 11.22 -21.45
C VAL A 187 14.07 10.24 -20.47
N GLY A 188 14.12 10.57 -19.17
CA GLY A 188 13.37 9.82 -18.16
C GLY A 188 11.85 9.98 -18.33
N ALA A 189 11.07 9.16 -17.62
CA ALA A 189 9.61 9.23 -17.70
C ALA A 189 9.09 10.63 -17.32
N LYS A 190 8.44 11.30 -18.28
CA LYS A 190 7.84 12.63 -18.13
C LYS A 190 6.50 12.67 -18.86
N LYS A 191 5.65 13.65 -18.55
CA LYS A 191 4.43 13.91 -19.32
C LYS A 191 4.83 14.23 -20.75
N GLY A 192 4.21 13.58 -21.74
CA GLY A 192 4.57 13.71 -23.15
C GLY A 192 4.14 12.50 -23.97
N THR A 193 4.50 12.50 -25.25
CA THR A 193 4.18 11.43 -26.21
C THR A 193 5.44 10.92 -26.89
N CYS A 194 5.34 9.79 -27.57
CA CYS A 194 6.42 9.25 -28.40
C CYS A 194 6.12 9.47 -29.87
N SER A 195 7.10 9.94 -30.63
CA SER A 195 7.02 10.04 -32.09
C SER A 195 8.35 9.61 -32.70
N ALA A 196 8.30 8.67 -33.65
CA ALA A 196 9.49 8.13 -34.33
C ALA A 196 10.64 7.71 -33.39
N GLY A 197 10.31 7.17 -32.21
CA GLY A 197 11.30 6.74 -31.21
C GLY A 197 11.91 7.86 -30.36
N ALA A 198 11.44 9.10 -30.49
CA ALA A 198 11.85 10.22 -29.67
C ALA A 198 10.73 10.68 -28.73
N PHE A 199 11.13 11.26 -27.59
CA PHE A 199 10.21 11.92 -26.66
C PHE A 199 9.75 13.27 -27.22
N VAL A 200 8.45 13.52 -27.19
CA VAL A 200 7.81 14.78 -27.57
C VAL A 200 7.11 15.35 -26.34
N ALA A 201 7.53 16.56 -25.94
CA ALA A 201 6.88 17.28 -24.84
C ALA A 201 5.42 17.61 -25.18
N PRO A 202 4.53 17.67 -24.17
CA PRO A 202 3.10 17.96 -24.35
C PRO A 202 2.83 19.39 -24.80
#